data_AF-A0A3D8SZY3-F1
#
_entry.id   AF-A0A3D8SZY3-F1
#
_cell.length_a   1.000
_cell.length_b   1.000
_cell.length_c   1.000
_cell.angle_alpha   90.00
_cell.angle_beta   90.00
_cell.angle_gamma   90.00
#
_symmetry.space_group_name_H-M   'P 1'
#
loop_
_entity.id
_entity.type
_entity.pdbx_description
1 polymer ?
#
loop_
_entity_poly.entity_id
_entity_poly.type
_entity_poly.pdbx_seq_one_letter_code
_entity_poly.pdbx_strand_id
1 'polypeptide(L)'
;MAVESSLPALLATLTQSLASALESTPEAALAIPPKEGISLLDVKNELLLSYLQNLVFLIILKLRNRNSAELADEEDEDLEDAVVKKLVELRVYLEKGVRPLEGRLKYQIDKVLRAADDAARATSIAHVAAKKPTAKDSDDEDASDDSEESDAESADEAALTANEIDDLQYRPNPTAFLAPTETAEEADFKRSSDGLYKPPRINPVAMPTTGPREKENRKMQKSATIEEFINDEFSAAPLAEPSIGSTIIAGGRRSKSEKEKREDAERKEYEEKNYTRLPKESKKERAKRGGRKDAGYGGEEWRGLGEGIDRIDRLTQRKGGDSRGTLEKSRKRAAEDGPRSTGAREAGQAAAKKRKVLDEGRRDRGRAKN
;
A
#
# COMPACT_ATOMS: atom_id res chain seq x y z
N MET A 1 -2.36 -28.71 41.36
CA MET A 1 -2.26 -30.07 41.92
C MET A 1 -0.84 -30.24 42.43
N ALA A 2 -0.66 -30.60 43.70
CA ALA A 2 0.67 -30.82 44.26
C ALA A 2 1.26 -32.06 43.58
N VAL A 3 2.38 -31.90 42.87
CA VAL A 3 3.09 -33.01 42.24
C VAL A 3 3.73 -33.80 43.37
N GLU A 4 3.19 -34.98 43.66
CA GLU A 4 3.82 -35.90 44.60
C GLU A 4 5.19 -36.29 44.05
N SER A 5 6.26 -35.85 44.71
CA SER A 5 7.64 -36.06 44.28
C SER A 5 8.20 -37.44 44.66
N SER A 6 7.33 -38.35 45.10
CA SER A 6 7.77 -39.71 45.44
C SER A 6 8.16 -40.45 44.16
N LEU A 7 9.30 -41.15 44.20
CA LEU A 7 9.85 -41.92 43.08
C LEU A 7 8.82 -42.86 42.40
N PRO A 8 7.99 -43.63 43.13
CA PRO A 8 6.99 -44.49 42.50
C PRO A 8 5.86 -43.69 41.81
N ALA A 9 5.45 -42.54 42.37
CA ALA A 9 4.45 -41.68 41.74
C ALA A 9 4.99 -41.04 40.46
N LEU A 10 6.27 -40.64 40.43
CA LEU A 10 6.95 -40.13 39.24
C LEU A 10 7.08 -41.19 38.13
N LEU A 11 7.36 -42.44 38.49
CA LEU A 11 7.38 -43.54 37.52
C LEU A 11 5.99 -43.83 36.95
N ALA A 12 4.95 -43.88 37.79
CA ALA A 12 3.57 -44.11 37.34
C ALA A 12 3.06 -43.00 36.41
N THR A 13 3.40 -41.74 36.71
CA THR A 13 3.06 -40.60 35.85
C THR A 13 3.85 -40.60 34.54
N LEU A 14 5.12 -41.05 34.55
CA LEU A 14 5.92 -41.23 33.34
C LEU A 14 5.37 -42.38 32.47
N THR A 15 4.99 -43.52 33.05
CA THR A 15 4.41 -44.62 32.27
C THR A 15 3.06 -44.26 31.67
N GLN A 16 2.22 -43.53 32.43
CA GLN A 16 0.94 -43.05 31.92
C GLN A 16 1.10 -42.02 30.79
N SER A 17 2.07 -41.11 30.91
CA SER A 17 2.34 -40.13 29.84
C SER A 17 2.92 -40.79 28.59
N LEU A 18 3.79 -41.80 28.74
CA LEU A 18 4.30 -42.58 27.61
C LEU A 18 3.20 -43.40 26.92
N ALA A 19 2.29 -44.02 27.69
CA ALA A 19 1.17 -44.77 27.12
C ALA A 19 0.23 -43.85 26.32
N SER A 20 -0.09 -42.68 26.87
CA SER A 20 -0.92 -41.67 26.19
C SER A 20 -0.23 -41.10 24.95
N ALA A 21 1.10 -40.90 25.00
CA ALA A 21 1.87 -40.47 23.84
C ALA A 21 1.85 -41.53 22.72
N LEU A 22 1.95 -42.82 23.07
CA LEU A 22 1.97 -43.92 22.10
C LEU A 22 0.61 -44.11 21.40
N GLU A 23 -0.50 -43.83 22.09
CA GLU A 23 -1.84 -43.87 21.49
C GLU A 23 -2.12 -42.66 20.58
N SER A 24 -1.49 -41.51 20.84
CA SER A 24 -1.66 -40.30 20.03
C SER A 24 -0.70 -40.21 18.83
N THR A 25 0.37 -41.01 18.79
CA THR A 25 1.24 -41.06 17.62
C THR A 25 0.54 -41.75 16.45
N PRO A 26 0.41 -41.10 15.28
CA PRO A 26 -0.16 -41.73 14.11
C PRO A 26 0.68 -42.95 13.67
N GLU A 27 0.03 -43.88 12.98
CA GLU A 27 0.64 -45.09 12.46
C GLU A 27 1.91 -44.77 11.64
N ALA A 28 2.97 -45.56 11.79
CA ALA A 28 4.33 -45.27 11.30
C ALA A 28 4.44 -44.96 9.78
N ALA A 29 3.38 -45.22 9.01
CA ALA A 29 3.25 -44.84 7.61
C ALA A 29 3.26 -43.31 7.37
N LEU A 30 2.91 -42.49 8.38
CA LEU A 30 2.98 -41.02 8.32
C LEU A 30 4.36 -40.44 8.70
N ALA A 31 5.32 -41.28 9.11
CA ALA A 31 6.66 -40.86 9.46
C ALA A 31 7.56 -40.60 8.23
N ILE A 32 7.12 -41.00 7.04
CA ILE A 32 7.82 -40.69 5.80
C ILE A 32 7.39 -39.27 5.38
N PRO A 33 8.34 -38.32 5.24
CA PRO A 33 7.98 -36.97 4.87
C PRO A 33 7.23 -36.98 3.53
N PRO A 34 6.08 -36.30 3.42
CA PRO A 34 5.36 -36.23 2.16
C PRO A 34 6.26 -35.58 1.11
N LYS A 35 6.30 -36.13 -0.11
CA LYS A 35 7.12 -35.60 -1.22
C LYS A 35 6.81 -34.15 -1.57
N GLU A 36 5.65 -33.64 -1.14
CA GLU A 36 5.11 -32.30 -1.42
C GLU A 36 4.87 -31.49 -0.12
N GLY A 37 5.76 -31.63 0.88
CA GLY A 37 5.69 -30.91 2.15
C GLY A 37 6.53 -29.62 2.21
N ILE A 38 6.22 -28.75 3.17
CA ILE A 38 7.10 -27.62 3.53
C ILE A 38 8.30 -28.19 4.30
N SER A 39 9.45 -28.30 3.61
CA SER A 39 10.69 -28.88 4.16
C SER A 39 11.12 -28.33 5.54
N LEU A 40 10.80 -27.06 5.86
CA LEU A 40 11.12 -26.48 7.17
C LEU A 40 10.41 -27.21 8.34
N LEU A 41 9.16 -27.62 8.15
CA LEU A 41 8.38 -28.27 9.19
C LEU A 41 8.89 -29.67 9.49
N ASP A 42 9.36 -30.38 8.46
CA ASP A 42 9.99 -31.69 8.61
C ASP A 42 11.29 -31.58 9.40
N VAL A 43 12.17 -30.64 9.03
CA VAL A 43 13.42 -30.36 9.75
C VAL A 43 13.14 -29.96 11.20
N LYS A 44 12.08 -29.17 11.45
CA LYS A 44 11.68 -28.82 12.82
C LYS A 44 11.29 -30.06 13.64
N ASN A 45 10.52 -30.96 13.05
CA ASN A 45 10.10 -32.20 13.71
C ASN A 45 11.31 -33.10 14.00
N GLU A 46 12.25 -33.23 13.06
CA GLU A 46 13.51 -33.96 13.25
C GLU A 46 14.38 -33.33 14.36
N LEU A 47 14.51 -32.00 14.38
CA LEU A 47 15.26 -31.29 15.43
C LEU A 47 14.61 -31.47 16.82
N LEU A 48 13.28 -31.42 16.90
CA LEU A 48 12.56 -31.66 18.15
C LEU A 48 12.71 -33.12 18.62
N LEU A 49 12.65 -34.08 17.71
CA LEU A 49 12.86 -35.50 18.02
C LEU A 49 14.29 -35.72 18.53
N SER A 50 15.29 -35.18 17.83
CA SER A 50 16.69 -35.22 18.27
C SER A 50 16.88 -34.56 19.64
N TYR A 51 16.20 -33.45 19.91
CA TYR A 51 16.22 -32.80 21.22
C TYR A 51 15.65 -33.69 22.32
N LEU A 52 14.49 -34.32 22.08
CA LEU A 52 13.88 -35.25 23.03
C LEU A 52 14.76 -36.49 23.26
N GLN A 53 15.37 -37.03 22.22
CA GLN A 53 16.28 -38.18 22.34
C GLN A 53 17.49 -37.86 23.22
N ASN A 54 18.13 -36.71 23.02
CA ASN A 54 19.26 -36.28 23.83
C ASN A 54 18.84 -35.95 25.28
N LEU A 55 17.61 -35.47 25.49
CA LEU A 55 17.07 -35.21 26.82
C LEU A 55 16.83 -36.53 27.57
N VAL A 56 16.21 -37.52 26.93
CA VAL A 56 16.04 -38.87 27.49
C VAL A 56 17.39 -39.51 27.79
N PHE A 57 18.38 -39.35 26.90
CA PHE A 57 19.73 -39.84 27.13
C PHE A 57 20.38 -39.20 28.37
N LEU A 58 20.22 -37.89 28.56
CA LEU A 58 20.67 -37.19 29.77
C LEU A 58 19.96 -37.74 31.03
N ILE A 59 18.65 -37.98 30.97
CA ILE A 59 17.91 -38.59 32.09
C ILE A 59 18.51 -39.96 32.44
N ILE A 60 18.79 -40.80 31.43
CA ILE A 60 19.39 -42.12 31.62
C ILE A 60 20.78 -42.00 32.27
N LEU A 61 21.64 -41.08 31.78
CA LEU A 61 22.96 -40.83 32.39
C LEU A 61 22.84 -40.43 33.86
N LYS A 62 21.92 -39.51 34.19
CA LYS A 62 21.70 -39.07 35.58
C LYS A 62 21.16 -40.18 36.47
N LEU A 63 20.30 -41.05 35.96
CA LEU A 63 19.83 -42.22 36.70
C LEU A 63 20.95 -43.24 36.92
N ARG A 64 21.84 -43.43 35.94
CA ARG A 64 23.00 -44.32 36.06
C ARG A 64 24.02 -43.80 37.06
N ASN A 65 24.40 -42.52 36.97
CA ASN A 65 25.38 -41.88 37.86
C ASN A 65 24.89 -41.87 39.32
N ARG A 66 23.57 -41.80 39.55
CA ARG A 66 22.98 -41.91 40.89
C ARG A 66 23.05 -43.33 41.48
N ASN A 67 23.01 -44.36 40.63
CA ASN A 67 23.11 -45.76 41.06
C ASN A 67 24.58 -46.19 41.25
N SER A 68 25.52 -45.60 40.52
CA SER A 68 26.96 -45.86 40.58
C SER A 68 27.74 -44.81 41.38
N ALA A 69 27.16 -44.28 42.47
CA ALA A 69 27.70 -43.16 43.25
C ALA A 69 29.12 -43.39 43.85
N GLU A 70 29.70 -44.58 43.73
CA GLU A 70 31.05 -44.90 44.21
C GLU A 70 32.12 -44.95 43.09
N LEU A 71 31.74 -44.87 41.81
CA LEU A 71 32.66 -44.96 40.65
C LEU A 71 32.21 -44.03 39.52
N ALA A 72 32.18 -42.71 39.77
CA ALA A 72 32.07 -41.75 38.68
C ALA A 72 33.43 -41.67 37.98
N ASP A 73 33.62 -42.47 36.93
CA ASP A 73 34.78 -42.40 36.07
C ASP A 73 34.76 -41.06 35.29
N GLU A 74 35.91 -40.42 35.09
CA GLU A 74 36.05 -39.12 34.39
C GLU A 74 35.37 -39.12 33.00
N GLU A 75 35.26 -40.30 32.38
CA GLU A 75 34.60 -40.51 31.08
C GLU A 75 33.08 -40.22 31.13
N ASP A 76 32.41 -40.48 32.25
CA ASP A 76 30.96 -40.27 32.38
C ASP A 76 30.60 -38.79 32.56
N GLU A 77 31.50 -38.00 33.15
CA GLU A 77 31.37 -36.54 33.25
C GLU A 77 31.57 -35.87 31.88
N ASP A 78 32.57 -36.31 31.11
CA ASP A 78 32.82 -35.84 29.75
C ASP A 78 31.63 -36.12 28.81
N LEU A 79 30.98 -37.28 28.97
CA LEU A 79 29.77 -37.65 28.23
C LEU A 79 28.57 -36.79 28.61
N GLU A 80 28.36 -36.50 29.89
CA GLU A 80 27.28 -35.60 30.33
C GLU A 80 27.48 -34.19 29.73
N ASP A 81 28.70 -33.66 29.80
CA ASP A 81 29.04 -32.36 29.23
C ASP A 81 28.84 -32.30 27.71
N ALA A 82 29.18 -33.37 26.99
CA ALA A 82 28.95 -33.47 25.56
C ALA A 82 27.45 -33.44 25.20
N VAL A 83 26.61 -34.13 25.98
CA VAL A 83 25.15 -34.17 25.79
C VAL A 83 24.54 -32.81 26.09
N VAL A 84 24.98 -32.15 27.16
CA VAL A 84 24.53 -30.79 27.51
C VAL A 84 24.89 -29.80 26.40
N LYS A 85 26.11 -29.86 25.86
CA LYS A 85 26.53 -29.03 24.71
C LYS A 85 25.63 -29.23 23.50
N LYS A 86 25.33 -30.49 23.13
CA LYS A 86 24.40 -30.81 22.03
C LYS A 86 22.97 -30.31 22.29
N LEU A 87 22.47 -30.40 23.52
CA LEU A 87 21.16 -29.88 23.89
C LEU A 87 21.09 -28.34 23.75
N VAL A 88 22.15 -27.64 24.14
CA VAL A 88 22.25 -26.18 23.96
C VAL A 88 22.30 -25.83 22.47
N GLU A 89 23.07 -26.56 21.67
CA GLU A 89 23.15 -26.39 20.22
C GLU A 89 21.79 -26.57 19.53
N LEU A 90 21.09 -27.68 19.82
CA LEU A 90 19.75 -27.94 19.30
C LEU A 90 18.76 -26.85 19.72
N ARG A 91 18.86 -26.35 20.96
CA ARG A 91 18.03 -25.22 21.42
C ARG A 91 18.32 -23.94 20.65
N VAL A 92 19.58 -23.64 20.36
CA VAL A 92 19.96 -22.48 19.53
C VAL A 92 19.39 -22.62 18.12
N TYR A 93 19.44 -23.81 17.51
CA TYR A 93 18.82 -24.03 16.20
C TYR A 93 17.30 -23.82 16.20
N LEU A 94 16.59 -24.28 17.24
CA LEU A 94 15.16 -24.04 17.36
C LEU A 94 14.83 -22.55 17.56
N GLU A 95 15.55 -21.86 18.45
CA GLU A 95 15.23 -20.48 18.82
C GLU A 95 15.70 -19.46 17.78
N LYS A 96 16.91 -19.62 17.23
CA LYS A 96 17.54 -18.66 16.31
C LYS A 96 17.47 -19.09 14.86
N GLY A 97 17.35 -20.38 14.57
CA GLY A 97 17.19 -20.89 13.20
C GLY A 97 15.72 -20.99 12.80
N VAL A 98 14.96 -21.86 13.47
CA VAL A 98 13.60 -22.23 13.06
C VAL A 98 12.60 -21.08 13.28
N ARG A 99 12.52 -20.49 14.48
CA ARG A 99 11.54 -19.43 14.80
C ARG A 99 11.50 -18.24 13.82
N PRO A 100 12.63 -17.62 13.41
CA PRO A 100 12.57 -16.51 12.45
C PRO A 100 12.17 -16.98 11.05
N LEU A 101 12.50 -18.21 10.65
CA LEU A 101 12.06 -18.78 9.38
C LEU A 101 10.56 -19.06 9.39
N GLU A 102 10.01 -19.57 10.48
CA GLU A 102 8.56 -19.69 10.68
C GLU A 102 7.87 -18.33 10.59
N GLY A 103 8.44 -17.29 11.19
CA GLY A 103 7.90 -15.93 11.08
C GLY A 103 7.83 -15.43 9.64
N ARG A 104 8.83 -15.75 8.80
CA ARG A 104 8.85 -15.38 7.37
C ARG A 104 7.90 -16.23 6.53
N LEU A 105 7.76 -17.52 6.86
CA LEU A 105 6.89 -18.46 6.15
C LEU A 105 5.47 -18.52 6.73
N LYS A 106 5.16 -17.73 7.77
CA LYS A 106 3.86 -17.75 8.45
C LYS A 106 2.69 -17.68 7.48
N TYR A 107 2.73 -16.74 6.54
CA TYR A 107 1.68 -16.61 5.53
C TYR A 107 1.53 -17.86 4.66
N GLN A 108 2.64 -18.52 4.30
CA GLN A 108 2.61 -19.74 3.51
C GLN A 108 2.03 -20.91 4.30
N ILE A 109 2.40 -21.02 5.58
CA ILE A 109 1.85 -22.02 6.51
C ILE A 109 0.34 -21.78 6.69
N ASP A 110 -0.06 -20.55 7.02
CA ASP A 110 -1.47 -20.17 7.21
C ASP A 110 -2.30 -20.44 5.93
N LYS A 111 -1.71 -20.23 4.75
CA LYS A 111 -2.36 -20.51 3.47
C LYS A 111 -2.56 -22.00 3.22
N VAL A 112 -1.56 -22.84 3.52
CA VAL A 112 -1.68 -24.30 3.39
C VAL A 112 -2.67 -24.86 4.40
N LEU A 113 -2.66 -24.36 5.64
CA LEU A 113 -3.63 -24.72 6.66
C LEU A 113 -5.05 -24.36 6.22
N ARG A 114 -5.26 -23.15 5.69
CA ARG A 114 -6.57 -22.74 5.19
C ARG A 114 -7.04 -23.62 4.01
N ALA A 115 -6.14 -23.95 3.09
CA ALA A 115 -6.46 -24.84 1.97
C ALA A 115 -6.82 -26.27 2.45
N ALA A 116 -6.12 -26.77 3.47
CA ALA A 116 -6.41 -28.08 4.08
C ALA A 116 -7.77 -28.07 4.81
N ASP A 117 -8.06 -27.00 5.56
CA ASP A 117 -9.35 -26.82 6.25
C ASP A 117 -10.51 -26.71 5.25
N ASP A 118 -10.33 -25.94 4.16
CA ASP A 118 -11.32 -25.81 3.10
C ASP A 118 -11.55 -27.15 2.38
N ALA A 119 -10.49 -27.93 2.16
CA ALA A 119 -10.60 -29.29 1.62
C ALA A 119 -11.34 -30.24 2.58
N ALA A 120 -11.04 -30.19 3.88
CA ALA A 120 -11.73 -31.00 4.89
C ALA A 120 -13.21 -30.60 5.05
N ARG A 121 -13.54 -29.32 4.90
CA ARG A 121 -14.94 -28.84 4.83
C ARG A 121 -15.63 -29.29 3.56
N ALA A 122 -14.95 -29.27 2.42
CA ALA A 122 -15.51 -29.78 1.18
C ALA A 122 -15.78 -31.29 1.25
N THR A 123 -14.89 -32.08 1.86
CA THR A 123 -15.13 -33.51 2.05
C THR A 123 -16.24 -33.79 3.06
N SER A 124 -16.36 -33.00 4.13
CA SER A 124 -17.46 -33.16 5.09
C SER A 124 -18.82 -32.76 4.49
N ILE A 125 -18.88 -31.68 3.71
CA ILE A 125 -20.08 -31.27 2.97
C ILE A 125 -20.46 -32.33 1.93
N ALA A 126 -19.49 -32.90 1.20
CA ALA A 126 -19.73 -34.00 0.27
C ALA A 126 -20.25 -35.26 0.99
N HIS A 127 -19.73 -35.57 2.18
CA HIS A 127 -20.22 -36.68 3.00
C HIS A 127 -21.64 -36.47 3.53
N VAL A 128 -22.03 -35.22 3.84
CA VAL A 128 -23.39 -34.86 4.26
C VAL A 128 -24.35 -34.92 3.06
N ALA A 129 -23.93 -34.42 1.89
CA ALA A 129 -24.71 -34.50 0.66
C ALA A 129 -24.94 -35.96 0.20
N ALA A 130 -23.95 -36.84 0.36
CA ALA A 130 -24.06 -38.27 0.07
C ALA A 130 -24.94 -39.06 1.07
N LYS A 131 -25.26 -38.48 2.23
CA LYS A 131 -26.10 -39.11 3.27
C LYS A 131 -27.58 -38.72 3.19
N LYS A 132 -28.01 -37.85 2.26
CA LYS A 132 -29.44 -37.67 1.95
C LYS A 132 -29.92 -38.87 1.13
N PRO A 133 -30.76 -39.76 1.67
CA PRO A 133 -31.34 -40.83 0.87
C PRO A 133 -32.33 -40.21 -0.13
N THR A 134 -32.22 -40.61 -1.39
CA THR A 134 -33.21 -40.32 -2.42
C THR A 134 -34.50 -41.07 -2.09
N ALA A 135 -35.39 -40.46 -1.30
CA ALA A 135 -36.75 -40.93 -1.10
C ALA A 135 -37.69 -40.01 -1.87
N LYS A 136 -38.34 -40.63 -2.85
CA LYS A 136 -39.39 -40.09 -3.71
C LYS A 136 -40.72 -40.22 -2.95
N ASP A 137 -41.54 -39.19 -3.06
CA ASP A 137 -43.01 -39.16 -2.92
C ASP A 137 -43.67 -38.76 -1.58
N SER A 138 -44.82 -38.08 -1.77
CA SER A 138 -45.93 -37.69 -0.88
C SER A 138 -45.78 -36.59 0.19
N ASP A 139 -46.41 -35.45 -0.14
CA ASP A 139 -47.41 -34.66 0.61
C ASP A 139 -47.45 -34.62 2.16
N ASP A 140 -47.33 -33.37 2.61
CA ASP A 140 -48.11 -32.64 3.62
C ASP A 140 -47.75 -32.59 5.13
N GLU A 141 -47.81 -31.34 5.59
CA GLU A 141 -47.89 -30.72 6.93
C GLU A 141 -46.69 -30.66 7.90
N ASP A 142 -46.18 -29.42 8.02
CA ASP A 142 -46.10 -28.57 9.24
C ASP A 142 -45.31 -29.07 10.48
N ALA A 143 -44.23 -28.33 10.83
CA ALA A 143 -43.95 -27.79 12.18
C ALA A 143 -42.47 -27.40 12.40
N SER A 144 -42.28 -26.13 12.80
CA SER A 144 -41.21 -25.53 13.65
C SER A 144 -39.73 -25.79 13.30
N ASP A 145 -39.01 -24.80 12.77
CA ASP A 145 -38.27 -23.75 13.51
C ASP A 145 -36.99 -24.28 14.19
N ASP A 146 -35.82 -24.03 13.59
CA ASP A 146 -34.67 -23.43 14.29
C ASP A 146 -33.55 -23.01 13.29
N SER A 147 -33.34 -21.69 13.19
CA SER A 147 -32.06 -20.96 13.03
C SER A 147 -31.06 -21.29 11.88
N GLU A 148 -30.95 -20.41 10.87
CA GLU A 148 -30.10 -19.19 10.85
C GLU A 148 -30.05 -18.61 9.43
N GLU A 149 -30.29 -17.30 9.36
CA GLU A 149 -30.57 -16.50 8.18
C GLU A 149 -29.30 -16.23 7.36
N SER A 150 -29.14 -16.92 6.22
CA SER A 150 -28.22 -16.51 5.16
C SER A 150 -29.01 -15.70 4.13
N ASP A 151 -28.99 -14.38 4.28
CA ASP A 151 -29.58 -13.43 3.35
C ASP A 151 -28.77 -13.39 2.05
N ALA A 152 -29.31 -14.07 1.03
CA ALA A 152 -28.84 -14.06 -0.34
C ALA A 152 -29.99 -13.60 -1.25
N GLU A 153 -30.32 -12.32 -1.19
CA GLU A 153 -31.13 -11.64 -2.21
C GLU A 153 -30.30 -11.51 -3.51
N SER A 154 -30.54 -12.42 -4.44
CA SER A 154 -30.16 -12.27 -5.85
C SER A 154 -31.41 -11.90 -6.65
N ALA A 155 -31.50 -10.63 -7.04
CA ALA A 155 -32.37 -10.18 -8.11
C ALA A 155 -31.79 -8.91 -8.77
N ASP A 156 -30.85 -9.10 -9.68
CA ASP A 156 -30.80 -8.29 -10.91
C ASP A 156 -30.08 -9.08 -12.02
N GLU A 157 -30.85 -9.88 -12.77
CA GLU A 157 -30.41 -10.42 -14.05
C GLU A 157 -30.41 -9.29 -15.10
N ALA A 158 -29.29 -8.58 -15.19
CA ALA A 158 -28.95 -7.79 -16.36
C ALA A 158 -27.82 -8.48 -17.13
N ALA A 159 -28.20 -9.29 -18.11
CA ALA A 159 -27.40 -9.86 -19.20
C ALA A 159 -25.95 -9.34 -19.31
N LEU A 160 -24.99 -10.09 -18.76
CA LEU A 160 -23.55 -9.83 -18.91
C LEU A 160 -22.96 -10.69 -20.02
N THR A 161 -22.54 -9.99 -21.08
CA THR A 161 -21.86 -10.52 -22.25
C THR A 161 -20.41 -10.92 -21.94
N ALA A 162 -20.08 -12.21 -22.11
CA ALA A 162 -18.81 -12.80 -22.58
C ALA A 162 -17.44 -12.12 -22.29
N ASN A 163 -17.27 -11.41 -21.17
CA ASN A 163 -15.97 -10.93 -20.67
C ASN A 163 -16.01 -10.79 -19.14
N GLU A 164 -16.57 -11.80 -18.45
CA GLU A 164 -16.22 -11.99 -17.05
C GLU A 164 -14.75 -12.40 -17.01
N ILE A 165 -13.96 -11.53 -16.40
CA ILE A 165 -12.59 -11.77 -16.00
C ILE A 165 -12.61 -13.09 -15.23
N ASP A 166 -11.97 -14.09 -15.81
CA ASP A 166 -11.87 -15.44 -15.29
C ASP A 166 -11.40 -15.42 -13.83
N ASP A 167 -12.36 -15.53 -12.90
CA ASP A 167 -12.15 -15.60 -11.44
C ASP A 167 -11.35 -16.86 -11.02
N LEU A 168 -10.99 -17.73 -11.98
CA LEU A 168 -10.01 -18.81 -11.79
C LEU A 168 -8.56 -18.38 -12.05
N GLN A 169 -8.31 -17.21 -12.67
CA GLN A 169 -6.95 -16.68 -12.87
C GLN A 169 -6.29 -16.22 -11.57
N TYR A 170 -7.08 -15.95 -10.53
CA TYR A 170 -6.60 -15.59 -9.20
C TYR A 170 -6.57 -16.78 -8.22
N ARG A 171 -6.67 -18.02 -8.72
CA ARG A 171 -6.35 -19.22 -7.93
C ARG A 171 -4.86 -19.53 -8.07
N PRO A 172 -4.12 -19.69 -6.97
CA PRO A 172 -2.70 -20.04 -7.05
C PRO A 172 -2.53 -21.42 -7.68
N ASN A 173 -1.75 -21.52 -8.76
CA ASN A 173 -1.39 -22.80 -9.39
C ASN A 173 -0.56 -23.65 -8.40
N PRO A 174 -1.08 -24.79 -7.91
CA PRO A 174 -0.35 -25.67 -6.99
C PRO A 174 0.82 -26.38 -7.70
N THR A 175 0.75 -26.50 -9.03
CA THR A 175 1.77 -27.12 -9.89
C THR A 175 3.06 -26.32 -9.99
N ALA A 176 3.06 -25.03 -9.61
CA ALA A 176 4.25 -24.19 -9.57
C ALA A 176 5.18 -24.49 -8.37
N PHE A 177 4.73 -25.32 -7.43
CA PHE A 177 5.50 -25.72 -6.24
C PHE A 177 6.09 -27.13 -6.33
N LEU A 178 5.82 -27.86 -7.42
CA LEU A 178 6.41 -29.17 -7.67
C LEU A 178 7.82 -29.01 -8.24
N ALA A 179 8.78 -29.79 -7.73
CA ALA A 179 10.09 -29.90 -8.35
C ALA A 179 9.93 -30.52 -9.75
N PRO A 180 10.61 -30.02 -10.79
CA PRO A 180 10.47 -30.56 -12.14
C PRO A 180 10.95 -32.02 -12.15
N THR A 181 10.03 -32.94 -12.41
CA THR A 181 10.35 -34.34 -12.73
C THR A 181 10.24 -34.50 -14.24
N GLU A 182 11.18 -35.22 -14.86
CA GLU A 182 11.39 -35.28 -16.32
C GLU A 182 10.26 -35.97 -17.12
N THR A 183 9.05 -36.09 -16.58
CA THR A 183 7.96 -36.90 -17.18
C THR A 183 6.57 -36.27 -17.13
N ALA A 184 6.46 -34.95 -17.08
CA ALA A 184 5.17 -34.27 -17.25
C ALA A 184 5.07 -33.64 -18.64
N GLU A 185 4.29 -34.28 -19.51
CA GLU A 185 3.89 -33.76 -20.82
C GLU A 185 3.21 -32.39 -20.68
N GLU A 186 3.71 -31.41 -21.43
CA GLU A 186 3.27 -30.03 -21.40
C GLU A 186 1.86 -29.90 -22.00
N ALA A 187 0.88 -29.50 -21.19
CA ALA A 187 -0.39 -29.02 -21.71
C ALA A 187 -0.16 -27.68 -22.43
N ASP A 188 -0.34 -27.72 -23.76
CA ASP A 188 -0.21 -26.61 -24.71
C ASP A 188 -1.02 -25.37 -24.29
N PHE A 189 -0.35 -24.40 -23.67
CA PHE A 189 -0.77 -23.00 -23.74
C PHE A 189 0.10 -22.33 -24.79
N LYS A 190 -0.51 -22.00 -25.95
CA LYS A 190 0.13 -21.36 -27.11
C LYS A 190 1.03 -20.19 -26.69
N ARG A 191 2.33 -20.44 -26.49
CA ARG A 191 3.37 -19.41 -26.39
C ARG A 191 3.85 -19.12 -27.80
N SER A 192 3.56 -17.92 -28.30
CA SER A 192 4.23 -17.40 -29.50
C SER A 192 5.74 -17.46 -29.27
N SER A 193 6.46 -18.11 -30.18
CA SER A 193 7.86 -18.53 -30.10
C SER A 193 8.88 -17.39 -30.19
N ASP A 194 8.70 -16.33 -29.41
CA ASP A 194 9.67 -15.26 -29.27
C ASP A 194 10.08 -15.25 -27.80
N GLY A 195 11.25 -15.83 -27.47
CA GLY A 195 11.76 -16.06 -26.11
C GLY A 195 12.05 -14.80 -25.29
N LEU A 196 11.40 -13.70 -25.63
CA LEU A 196 11.49 -12.40 -24.98
C LEU A 196 10.26 -12.23 -24.09
N TYR A 197 10.47 -12.37 -22.78
CA TYR A 197 9.44 -12.14 -21.77
C TYR A 197 8.87 -10.71 -21.90
N LYS A 198 7.60 -10.61 -22.29
CA LYS A 198 6.85 -9.36 -22.35
C LYS A 198 6.01 -9.25 -21.07
N PRO A 199 6.38 -8.39 -20.12
CA PRO A 199 5.57 -8.17 -18.93
C PRO A 199 4.19 -7.64 -19.34
N PRO A 200 3.12 -8.08 -18.64
CA PRO A 200 1.76 -7.65 -18.95
C PRO A 200 1.64 -6.12 -18.80
N ARG A 201 1.06 -5.48 -19.81
CA ARG A 201 0.78 -4.04 -19.79
C ARG A 201 -0.51 -3.80 -19.01
N ILE A 202 -0.38 -3.54 -17.71
CA ILE A 202 -1.51 -3.16 -16.87
C ILE A 202 -1.83 -1.69 -17.14
N ASN A 203 -3.04 -1.42 -17.66
CA ASN A 203 -3.54 -0.04 -17.78
C ASN A 203 -3.85 0.48 -16.37
N PRO A 204 -3.55 1.77 -16.06
CA PRO A 204 -3.78 2.32 -14.73
C PRO A 204 -5.29 2.30 -14.41
N VAL A 205 -5.67 1.43 -13.47
CA VAL A 205 -7.04 1.37 -12.92
C VAL A 205 -7.14 2.45 -11.84
N ALA A 206 -8.08 3.38 -12.01
CA ALA A 206 -8.39 4.36 -10.99
C ALA A 206 -9.13 3.68 -9.83
N MET A 207 -8.74 3.97 -8.60
CA MET A 207 -9.48 3.51 -7.41
C MET A 207 -10.92 4.05 -7.46
N PRO A 208 -11.93 3.25 -7.09
CA PRO A 208 -13.30 3.72 -6.98
C PRO A 208 -13.40 4.75 -5.84
N THR A 209 -13.36 6.03 -6.20
CA THR A 209 -13.70 7.12 -5.28
C THR A 209 -15.21 7.31 -5.31
N THR A 210 -15.83 7.52 -4.15
CA THR A 210 -17.29 7.62 -3.94
C THR A 210 -17.93 8.89 -4.53
N GLY A 211 -17.41 9.46 -5.62
CA GLY A 211 -17.98 10.61 -6.29
C GLY A 211 -17.33 10.96 -7.64
N PRO A 212 -18.02 11.74 -8.50
CA PRO A 212 -17.47 12.24 -9.75
C PRO A 212 -16.29 13.17 -9.43
N ARG A 213 -15.10 12.79 -9.90
CA ARG A 213 -13.89 13.59 -9.73
C ARG A 213 -13.98 14.85 -10.60
N GLU A 214 -14.47 15.95 -10.02
CA GLU A 214 -14.34 17.27 -10.63
C GLU A 214 -12.86 17.53 -10.90
N LYS A 215 -12.50 17.68 -12.18
CA LYS A 215 -11.15 18.13 -12.56
C LYS A 215 -11.04 19.56 -12.06
N GLU A 216 -10.41 19.75 -10.89
CA GLU A 216 -10.00 21.08 -10.46
C GLU A 216 -9.28 21.74 -11.63
N ASN A 217 -9.84 22.86 -12.10
CA ASN A 217 -9.24 23.66 -13.15
C ASN A 217 -7.80 23.97 -12.70
N ARG A 218 -6.82 23.47 -13.45
CA ARG A 218 -5.39 23.66 -13.18
C ARG A 218 -5.18 25.12 -12.81
N LYS A 219 -4.93 25.38 -11.52
CA LYS A 219 -4.69 26.74 -11.02
C LYS A 219 -3.60 27.34 -11.90
N MET A 220 -3.91 28.47 -12.54
CA MET A 220 -2.93 29.18 -13.35
C MET A 220 -1.72 29.45 -12.46
N GLN A 221 -0.55 29.04 -12.92
CA GLN A 221 0.68 29.14 -12.16
C GLN A 221 0.95 30.62 -11.89
N LYS A 222 0.73 31.04 -10.65
CA LYS A 222 1.03 32.39 -10.17
C LYS A 222 2.55 32.59 -10.23
N SER A 223 2.98 33.81 -10.53
CA SER A 223 4.40 34.16 -10.51
C SER A 223 4.87 34.34 -9.09
N ALA A 224 5.89 33.58 -8.67
CA ALA A 224 6.42 33.59 -7.31
C ALA A 224 6.85 34.99 -6.83
N THR A 225 7.48 35.79 -7.70
CA THR A 225 7.94 37.15 -7.37
C THR A 225 6.79 38.12 -7.10
N ILE A 226 5.66 37.98 -7.80
CA ILE A 226 4.46 38.80 -7.52
C ILE A 226 3.85 38.36 -6.19
N GLU A 227 3.88 37.07 -5.85
CA GLU A 227 3.36 36.60 -4.57
C GLU A 227 4.20 37.10 -3.40
N GLU A 228 5.53 37.05 -3.50
CA GLU A 228 6.47 37.61 -2.54
C GLU A 228 6.21 39.12 -2.35
N PHE A 229 6.19 39.88 -3.44
CA PHE A 229 5.86 41.31 -3.41
C PHE A 229 4.49 41.61 -2.78
N ILE A 230 3.47 40.80 -3.08
CA ILE A 230 2.15 40.97 -2.47
C ILE A 230 2.20 40.71 -0.98
N ASN A 231 2.91 39.66 -0.55
CA ASN A 231 2.97 39.26 0.84
C ASN A 231 3.80 40.21 1.70
N ASP A 232 4.90 40.73 1.17
CA ASP A 232 5.87 41.54 1.92
C ASP A 232 5.54 43.03 1.88
N GLU A 233 5.11 43.55 0.71
CA GLU A 233 4.94 45.00 0.52
C GLU A 233 3.47 45.45 0.54
N PHE A 234 2.55 44.64 0.00
CA PHE A 234 1.13 45.03 -0.16
C PHE A 234 0.22 44.51 0.96
N SER A 235 0.53 43.36 1.53
CA SER A 235 -0.28 42.72 2.55
C SER A 235 0.10 43.26 3.92
N ALA A 236 -0.89 43.74 4.68
CA ALA A 236 -0.71 44.08 6.09
C ALA A 236 -0.79 42.85 7.02
N ALA A 237 -0.95 41.64 6.47
CA ALA A 237 -1.05 40.42 7.26
C ALA A 237 0.34 39.97 7.75
N PRO A 238 0.50 39.61 9.03
CA PRO A 238 1.77 39.12 9.55
C PRO A 238 2.12 37.76 8.94
N LEU A 239 3.36 37.60 8.47
CA LEU A 239 3.88 36.33 7.97
C LEU A 239 4.55 35.54 9.09
N ALA A 240 4.37 34.22 9.07
CA ALA A 240 4.94 33.32 10.06
C ALA A 240 6.41 33.00 9.71
N GLU A 241 7.32 33.80 10.26
CA GLU A 241 8.77 33.59 10.18
C GLU A 241 9.21 32.40 11.04
N PRO A 242 9.97 31.43 10.49
CA PRO A 242 10.48 30.30 11.27
C PRO A 242 11.64 30.72 12.18
N SER A 243 11.84 29.98 13.27
CA SER A 243 13.03 30.18 14.12
C SER A 243 14.33 30.03 13.32
N ILE A 244 15.29 30.93 13.54
CA ILE A 244 16.55 31.05 12.77
C ILE A 244 17.30 29.71 12.66
N GLY A 245 17.32 28.89 13.72
CA GLY A 245 18.02 27.60 13.73
C GLY A 245 17.28 26.47 13.01
N SER A 246 15.97 26.59 12.78
CA SER A 246 15.14 25.53 12.18
C SER A 246 15.30 25.40 10.66
N THR A 247 15.86 26.41 10.02
CA THR A 247 16.03 26.49 8.56
C THR A 247 17.36 25.89 8.10
N ILE A 248 18.31 25.68 9.00
CA ILE A 248 19.67 25.22 8.68
C ILE A 248 19.68 23.69 8.52
N ILE A 249 20.28 23.19 7.44
CA ILE A 249 20.47 21.75 7.19
C ILE A 249 21.96 21.43 7.06
N ALA A 250 22.32 20.17 7.32
CA ALA A 250 23.66 19.62 7.10
C ALA A 250 24.75 20.41 7.83
N GLY A 251 24.46 20.83 9.07
CA GLY A 251 25.41 21.53 9.93
C GLY A 251 25.87 22.88 9.39
N GLY A 252 24.99 23.64 8.72
CA GLY A 252 25.32 24.98 8.21
C GLY A 252 25.73 25.03 6.74
N ARG A 253 25.82 23.88 6.06
CA ARG A 253 26.22 23.84 4.64
C ARG A 253 25.14 24.40 3.70
N ARG A 254 23.87 24.39 4.13
CA ARG A 254 22.74 24.94 3.38
C ARG A 254 21.62 25.37 4.31
N SER A 255 20.83 26.33 3.88
CA SER A 255 19.53 26.69 4.46
C SER A 255 18.39 26.20 3.58
N LYS A 256 17.20 26.02 4.16
CA LYS A 256 15.96 25.68 3.46
C LYS A 256 15.38 26.93 2.81
N SER A 257 15.03 26.84 1.54
CA SER A 257 14.16 27.81 0.89
C SER A 257 12.73 27.74 1.44
N GLU A 258 12.00 28.86 1.39
CA GLU A 258 10.56 28.89 1.68
C GLU A 258 9.76 27.79 0.99
N LYS A 259 10.08 27.50 -0.28
CA LYS A 259 9.42 26.42 -1.03
C LYS A 259 9.70 25.05 -0.41
N GLU A 260 10.96 24.78 -0.05
CA GLU A 260 11.33 23.53 0.61
C GLU A 260 10.71 23.42 2.02
N LYS A 261 10.57 24.54 2.74
CA LYS A 261 9.87 24.57 4.04
C LYS A 261 8.40 24.19 3.88
N ARG A 262 7.71 24.70 2.85
CA ARG A 262 6.31 24.36 2.56
C ARG A 262 6.15 22.90 2.17
N GLU A 263 7.02 22.37 1.30
CA GLU A 263 7.03 20.94 0.92
C GLU A 263 7.28 20.03 2.13
N ASP A 264 8.19 20.41 3.03
CA ASP A 264 8.44 19.66 4.27
C ASP A 264 7.26 19.74 5.26
N ALA A 265 6.57 20.89 5.34
CA ALA A 265 5.35 21.03 6.14
C ALA A 265 4.21 20.16 5.60
N GLU A 266 4.01 20.15 4.28
CA GLU A 266 3.03 19.27 3.62
C GLU A 266 3.34 17.79 3.86
N ARG A 267 4.63 17.39 3.80
CA ARG A 267 5.04 16.02 4.13
C ARG A 267 4.71 15.67 5.58
N LYS A 268 5.02 16.56 6.53
CA LYS A 268 4.70 16.35 7.95
C LYS A 268 3.20 16.24 8.18
N GLU A 269 2.42 17.16 7.61
CA GLU A 269 0.97 17.12 7.70
C GLU A 269 0.40 15.80 7.17
N TYR A 270 0.94 15.29 6.06
CA TYR A 270 0.54 13.98 5.54
C TYR A 270 0.91 12.85 6.49
N GLU A 271 2.14 12.84 7.02
CA GLU A 271 2.60 11.83 7.97
C GLU A 271 1.77 11.83 9.26
N GLU A 272 1.36 13.01 9.74
CA GLU A 272 0.51 13.20 10.92
C GLU A 272 -0.94 12.79 10.65
N LYS A 273 -1.49 13.15 9.48
CA LYS A 273 -2.87 12.79 9.08
C LYS A 273 -3.02 11.29 8.86
N ASN A 274 -2.01 10.65 8.26
CA ASN A 274 -2.08 9.24 7.89
C ASN A 274 -1.36 8.32 8.89
N TYR A 275 -0.69 8.89 9.90
CA TYR A 275 0.13 8.17 10.90
C TYR A 275 1.15 7.19 10.30
N THR A 276 1.62 7.46 9.08
CA THR A 276 2.58 6.62 8.35
C THR A 276 3.71 7.48 7.79
N ARG A 277 4.96 7.05 8.00
CA ARG A 277 6.15 7.75 7.47
C ARG A 277 6.32 7.50 5.97
N LEU A 278 6.66 8.55 5.21
CA LEU A 278 7.06 8.36 3.82
C LEU A 278 8.45 7.73 3.73
N PRO A 279 8.70 6.87 2.73
CA PRO A 279 10.05 6.42 2.43
C PRO A 279 10.92 7.62 2.00
N LYS A 280 12.23 7.48 2.19
CA LYS A 280 13.21 8.46 1.67
C LYS A 280 13.06 8.58 0.15
N GLU A 281 13.29 9.79 -0.37
CA GLU A 281 13.21 10.08 -1.80
C GLU A 281 13.99 9.05 -2.62
N SER A 282 13.33 8.51 -3.65
CA SER A 282 13.95 7.52 -4.53
C SER A 282 15.06 8.15 -5.37
N LYS A 283 15.98 7.32 -5.91
CA LYS A 283 17.05 7.80 -6.82
C LYS A 283 16.48 8.58 -8.01
N LYS A 284 15.30 8.16 -8.51
CA LYS A 284 14.59 8.81 -9.62
C LYS A 284 14.06 10.20 -9.24
N GLU A 285 13.44 10.33 -8.07
CA GLU A 285 12.94 11.62 -7.58
C GLU A 285 14.09 12.58 -7.27
N ARG A 286 15.16 12.08 -6.66
CA ARG A 286 16.36 12.86 -6.40
C ARG A 286 17.02 13.36 -7.69
N ALA A 287 17.05 12.55 -8.74
CA ALA A 287 17.53 12.98 -10.05
C ALA A 287 16.64 14.08 -10.67
N LYS A 288 15.31 13.90 -10.59
CA LYS A 288 14.33 14.91 -11.07
C LYS A 288 14.43 16.23 -10.30
N ARG A 289 14.62 16.18 -8.98
CA ARG A 289 14.83 17.34 -8.12
C ARG A 289 16.19 18.00 -8.38
N GLY A 290 17.22 17.19 -8.64
CA GLY A 290 18.57 17.66 -8.94
C GLY A 290 18.68 18.48 -10.24
N GLY A 291 17.88 18.16 -11.25
CA GLY A 291 17.87 18.89 -12.53
C GLY A 291 17.14 20.24 -12.52
N ARG A 292 16.48 20.61 -11.41
CA ARG A 292 15.70 21.86 -11.25
C ARG A 292 16.22 22.71 -10.09
N LYS A 293 17.54 22.78 -9.95
CA LYS A 293 18.15 23.64 -8.93
C LYS A 293 18.31 25.04 -9.49
N ASP A 294 17.37 25.91 -9.15
CA ASP A 294 17.67 27.33 -9.14
C ASP A 294 18.69 27.62 -8.03
N ALA A 295 19.58 28.58 -8.27
CA ALA A 295 20.65 28.90 -7.35
C ALA A 295 20.04 29.54 -6.09
N GLY A 296 20.00 28.79 -4.99
CA GLY A 296 19.63 29.32 -3.69
C GLY A 296 20.86 29.86 -2.96
N TYR A 297 20.79 31.08 -2.46
CA TYR A 297 21.81 31.67 -1.59
C TYR A 297 21.14 32.19 -0.32
N GLY A 298 21.73 31.91 0.85
CA GLY A 298 21.20 32.38 2.13
C GLY A 298 19.87 31.77 2.58
N GLY A 299 19.17 31.00 1.74
CA GLY A 299 17.81 30.50 2.01
C GLY A 299 16.76 31.20 1.16
N GLU A 300 17.17 32.18 0.37
CA GLU A 300 16.38 32.81 -0.69
C GLU A 300 16.66 32.12 -2.02
N GLU A 301 15.65 32.07 -2.90
CA GLU A 301 15.77 31.47 -4.22
C GLU A 301 16.05 32.56 -5.27
N TRP A 302 17.26 32.57 -5.82
CA TRP A 302 17.59 33.46 -6.93
C TRP A 302 17.18 32.78 -8.23
N ARG A 303 16.02 33.18 -8.77
CA ARG A 303 15.52 32.71 -10.05
C ARG A 303 16.21 33.46 -11.20
N GLY A 304 16.42 32.78 -12.33
CA GLY A 304 16.88 33.44 -13.55
C GLY A 304 15.82 34.43 -14.07
N LEU A 305 16.26 35.64 -14.43
CA LEU A 305 15.40 36.74 -14.91
C LEU A 305 14.69 36.45 -16.25
N GLY A 306 15.01 35.37 -16.96
CA GLY A 306 14.41 35.07 -18.27
C GLY A 306 12.94 34.65 -18.20
N GLU A 307 12.64 33.47 -17.67
CA GLU A 307 11.28 32.89 -17.75
C GLU A 307 10.29 33.54 -16.77
N GLY A 308 10.78 34.09 -15.66
CA GLY A 308 9.95 34.75 -14.65
C GLY A 308 9.34 36.06 -15.15
N ILE A 309 10.11 36.86 -15.88
CA ILE A 309 9.70 38.20 -16.33
C ILE A 309 8.61 38.12 -17.40
N ASP A 310 8.75 37.25 -18.40
CA ASP A 310 7.73 37.04 -19.44
C ASP A 310 6.37 36.62 -18.84
N ARG A 311 6.40 35.88 -17.74
CA ARG A 311 5.18 35.46 -17.03
C ARG A 311 4.55 36.61 -16.28
N ILE A 312 5.35 37.45 -15.63
CA ILE A 312 4.90 38.68 -15.00
C ILE A 312 4.25 39.57 -16.07
N ASP A 313 4.91 39.79 -17.20
CA ASP A 313 4.37 40.59 -18.31
C ASP A 313 3.05 40.00 -18.84
N ARG A 314 2.95 38.67 -19.03
CA ARG A 314 1.67 38.03 -19.42
C ARG A 314 0.56 38.13 -18.36
N LEU A 315 0.91 38.17 -17.07
CA LEU A 315 -0.06 38.29 -15.98
C LEU A 315 -0.51 39.75 -15.77
N THR A 316 0.41 40.71 -15.93
CA THR A 316 0.15 42.15 -15.81
C THR A 316 -0.48 42.72 -17.09
N GLN A 317 -0.19 42.14 -18.26
CA GLN A 317 -0.99 42.26 -19.47
C GLN A 317 -2.31 41.56 -19.23
N ARG A 318 -3.16 42.27 -18.48
CA ARG A 318 -4.57 41.95 -18.28
C ARG A 318 -5.12 41.53 -19.63
N LYS A 319 -5.51 40.25 -19.79
CA LYS A 319 -6.19 39.70 -20.97
C LYS A 319 -7.09 40.80 -21.51
N GLY A 320 -6.59 41.46 -22.55
CA GLY A 320 -7.20 42.65 -23.11
C GLY A 320 -8.58 42.17 -23.52
N GLY A 321 -9.59 42.63 -22.79
CA GLY A 321 -10.96 42.26 -23.08
C GLY A 321 -11.20 42.63 -24.51
N ASP A 322 -11.37 41.61 -25.33
CA ASP A 322 -11.81 41.67 -26.70
C ASP A 322 -12.85 42.78 -26.81
N SER A 323 -12.53 43.82 -27.58
CA SER A 323 -13.41 44.95 -27.91
C SER A 323 -14.35 45.47 -26.81
N ARG A 324 -13.90 45.64 -25.56
CA ARG A 324 -14.75 46.31 -24.54
C ARG A 324 -15.15 47.71 -25.03
N GLY A 325 -16.46 47.90 -25.18
CA GLY A 325 -17.06 49.14 -25.68
C GLY A 325 -16.61 50.36 -24.90
N THR A 326 -16.61 51.52 -25.55
CA THR A 326 -16.19 52.81 -24.97
C THR A 326 -16.89 53.13 -23.63
N LEU A 327 -18.11 52.62 -23.44
CA LEU A 327 -18.91 52.76 -22.21
C LEU A 327 -18.34 51.97 -21.01
N GLU A 328 -17.81 50.76 -21.21
CA GLU A 328 -17.17 50.02 -20.11
C GLU A 328 -15.82 50.63 -19.73
N LYS A 329 -15.11 51.18 -20.72
CA LYS A 329 -13.86 51.92 -20.51
C LYS A 329 -14.11 53.25 -19.76
N SER A 330 -15.26 53.90 -19.98
CA SER A 330 -15.62 55.12 -19.22
C SER A 330 -16.06 54.80 -17.80
N ARG A 331 -16.82 53.73 -17.58
CA ARG A 331 -17.26 53.30 -16.23
C ARG A 331 -16.12 52.87 -15.31
N LYS A 332 -15.00 52.36 -15.87
CA LYS A 332 -13.82 51.97 -15.10
C LYS A 332 -12.84 53.09 -14.80
N ARG A 333 -12.95 54.24 -15.46
CA ARG A 333 -12.30 55.45 -14.95
C ARG A 333 -13.16 55.90 -13.77
N ALA A 334 -12.62 55.84 -12.57
CA ALA A 334 -13.24 56.50 -11.44
C ALA A 334 -13.48 57.95 -11.88
N ALA A 335 -14.75 58.37 -11.91
CA ALA A 335 -15.06 59.78 -11.96
C ALA A 335 -14.59 60.32 -10.60
N GLU A 336 -13.35 60.80 -10.53
CA GLU A 336 -13.00 61.77 -9.50
C GLU A 336 -13.90 62.97 -9.75
N ASP A 337 -15.03 62.98 -9.04
CA ASP A 337 -15.95 64.09 -8.95
C ASP A 337 -15.30 65.16 -8.08
N GLY A 338 -14.24 65.76 -8.62
CA GLY A 338 -13.76 67.08 -8.22
C GLY A 338 -14.50 68.12 -9.06
N PRO A 339 -14.88 69.28 -8.49
CA PRO A 339 -15.71 70.26 -9.19
C PRO A 339 -14.92 70.92 -10.31
N ARG A 340 -14.88 70.31 -11.49
CA ARG A 340 -14.38 70.94 -12.70
C ARG A 340 -15.49 71.82 -13.27
N SER A 341 -15.44 73.08 -12.86
CA SER A 341 -16.29 74.21 -13.25
C SER A 341 -16.22 74.61 -14.74
N THR A 342 -15.82 73.72 -15.64
CA THR A 342 -15.61 74.04 -17.07
C THR A 342 -15.88 72.83 -17.98
N GLY A 343 -17.13 72.34 -18.02
CA GLY A 343 -17.46 71.14 -18.83
C GLY A 343 -18.83 71.08 -19.49
N ALA A 344 -19.70 72.07 -19.32
CA ALA A 344 -21.07 72.03 -19.85
C ALA A 344 -21.16 72.12 -21.40
N ARG A 345 -20.04 72.35 -22.10
CA ARG A 345 -20.04 72.53 -23.56
C ARG A 345 -19.76 71.27 -24.38
N GLU A 346 -19.29 70.16 -23.80
CA GLU A 346 -18.92 68.96 -24.58
C GLU A 346 -19.95 67.83 -24.56
N ALA A 347 -20.76 67.71 -23.51
CA ALA A 347 -21.73 66.61 -23.38
C ALA A 347 -22.82 66.61 -24.47
N GLY A 348 -23.08 67.75 -25.13
CA GLY A 348 -24.03 67.86 -26.24
C GLY A 348 -23.42 67.76 -27.65
N GLN A 349 -22.10 67.91 -27.79
CA GLN A 349 -21.46 67.98 -29.12
C GLN A 349 -21.46 66.62 -29.83
N ALA A 350 -21.33 65.52 -29.10
CA ALA A 350 -21.38 64.18 -29.68
C ALA A 350 -22.77 63.84 -30.23
N ALA A 351 -23.83 64.25 -29.52
CA ALA A 351 -25.21 64.09 -29.97
C ALA A 351 -25.52 65.00 -31.17
N ALA A 352 -25.04 66.25 -31.16
CA ALA A 352 -25.19 67.19 -32.27
C ALA A 352 -24.45 66.72 -33.54
N LYS A 353 -23.23 66.17 -33.40
CA LYS A 353 -22.47 65.59 -34.53
C LYS A 353 -23.17 64.36 -35.11
N LYS A 354 -23.72 63.46 -34.28
CA LYS A 354 -24.53 62.33 -34.75
C LYS A 354 -25.80 62.78 -35.48
N ARG A 355 -26.48 63.81 -34.97
CA ARG A 355 -27.67 64.38 -35.61
C ARG A 355 -27.33 65.00 -36.96
N LYS A 356 -26.22 65.74 -37.06
CA LYS A 356 -25.74 66.31 -38.32
C LYS A 356 -25.38 65.25 -39.36
N VAL A 357 -24.75 64.15 -38.95
CA VAL A 357 -24.41 63.03 -39.86
C VAL A 357 -25.65 62.23 -40.29
N LEU A 358 -26.70 62.18 -39.47
CA LEU A 358 -27.99 61.60 -39.86
C LEU A 358 -28.76 62.49 -40.85
N ASP A 359 -28.67 63.81 -40.68
CA ASP A 359 -29.29 64.80 -41.58
C ASP A 359 -28.53 64.90 -42.92
N GLU A 360 -27.20 64.76 -42.90
CA GLU A 360 -26.37 64.59 -44.09
C GLU A 360 -26.52 63.16 -44.63
N GLY A 361 -27.58 62.92 -45.40
CA GLY A 361 -27.79 61.66 -46.13
C GLY A 361 -26.53 61.19 -46.90
N ARG A 362 -26.37 59.87 -47.04
CA ARG A 362 -25.19 59.22 -47.65
C ARG A 362 -24.84 59.88 -49.00
N ARG A 363 -23.69 60.57 -49.05
CA ARG A 363 -23.24 61.33 -50.22
C ARG A 363 -22.77 60.49 -51.40
N ASP A 364 -22.38 59.23 -51.18
CA ASP A 364 -21.95 58.34 -52.27
C ASP A 364 -22.74 57.02 -52.26
N ARG A 365 -23.50 56.78 -53.34
CA ARG A 365 -23.92 55.43 -53.72
C ARG A 365 -22.79 54.86 -54.56
N GLY A 366 -22.12 53.83 -54.05
CA GLY A 366 -20.96 53.20 -54.67
C GLY A 366 -21.12 53.00 -56.18
N ARG A 367 -20.11 53.43 -56.93
CA ARG A 367 -20.02 53.31 -58.38
C ARG A 367 -20.21 51.85 -58.78
N ALA A 368 -21.27 51.57 -59.55
CA ALA A 368 -21.45 50.25 -60.16
C ALA A 368 -20.24 49.98 -61.08
N LYS A 369 -19.52 48.89 -60.80
CA LYS A 369 -18.53 48.34 -61.73
C LYS A 369 -19.32 47.68 -62.86
N ASN A 370 -19.23 48.25 -64.07
CA ASN A 370 -19.45 47.50 -65.30
C ASN A 370 -18.17 46.77 -65.67
#